data_AF-A0A7Z9U920-F1
#
_entry.id   AF-A0A7Z9U920-F1
#
_cell.length_a   1.000
_cell.length_b   1.000
_cell.length_c   1.000
_cell.angle_alpha   90.00
_cell.angle_beta   90.00
_cell.angle_gamma   90.00
#
_symmetry.space_group_name_H-M   'P 1'
#
loop_
_entity.id
_entity.type
_entity.pdbx_description
1 polymer ?
#
loop_
_entity_poly.entity_id
_entity_poly.type
_entity_poly.pdbx_seq_one_letter_code
_entity_poly.pdbx_strand_id
1 'polypeptide(L)'
;MELGIGAAWHDIEHDQYGFDFPSVGTRMDMLEEASHIVQALFKEDRPSFQGKHFKISDALFLPKPVQRTIPLWIGGGGEKRTLKAV
;
A
#
# COMPACT_ATOMS: atom_id res chain seq x y z
N MET A 1 0.90 -11.30 -13.10
CA MET A 1 0.63 -11.24 -11.64
C MET A 1 -0.22 -10.03 -11.40
N GLU A 2 -1.11 -10.10 -10.41
CA GLU A 2 -1.92 -8.96 -9.96
C GLU A 2 -1.70 -8.80 -8.45
N LEU A 3 -1.81 -7.57 -7.94
CA LEU A 3 -1.66 -7.28 -6.52
C LEU A 3 -2.94 -6.65 -5.99
N GLY A 4 -3.53 -7.27 -4.97
CA GLY A 4 -4.65 -6.71 -4.21
C GLY A 4 -4.18 -6.23 -2.83
N ILE A 5 -4.48 -4.99 -2.47
CA ILE A 5 -4.22 -4.43 -1.13
C ILE A 5 -5.43 -3.66 -0.61
N GLY A 6 -5.54 -3.53 0.70
CA GLY A 6 -6.65 -2.83 1.36
C GLY A 6 -6.24 -2.23 2.71
N ALA A 7 -7.12 -1.42 3.31
CA ALA A 7 -6.81 -0.63 4.50
C ALA A 7 -7.05 -1.36 5.84
N ALA A 8 -7.06 -2.69 5.83
CA ALA A 8 -7.46 -3.56 6.95
C ALA A 8 -8.87 -3.32 7.51
N TRP A 9 -9.53 -4.41 7.93
CA TRP A 9 -10.91 -4.35 8.43
C TRP A 9 -11.12 -5.14 9.73
N HIS A 10 -10.25 -6.11 10.03
CA HIS A 10 -10.40 -7.02 11.16
C HIS A 10 -9.44 -6.62 12.29
N ASP A 11 -9.98 -6.00 13.33
CA ASP A 11 -9.24 -5.51 14.49
C ASP A 11 -8.69 -6.63 15.38
N ILE A 12 -9.45 -7.72 15.56
CA ILE A 12 -9.00 -8.89 16.33
C ILE A 12 -7.71 -9.49 15.73
N GLU A 13 -7.60 -9.55 14.40
CA GLU A 13 -6.39 -10.01 13.73
C GLU A 13 -5.19 -9.12 14.06
N HIS A 14 -5.37 -7.80 14.03
CA HIS A 14 -4.31 -6.85 14.39
C HIS A 14 -3.83 -7.04 15.83
N ASP A 15 -4.75 -7.21 16.79
CA ASP A 15 -4.41 -7.47 18.19
C ASP A 15 -3.59 -8.76 18.34
N GLN A 16 -4.01 -9.84 17.66
CA GLN A 16 -3.32 -11.13 17.70
C GLN A 16 -1.90 -11.09 17.13
N TYR A 17 -1.66 -10.26 16.12
CA TYR A 17 -0.33 -10.07 15.51
C TYR A 17 0.47 -8.91 16.13
N GLY A 18 -0.10 -8.19 17.11
CA GLY A 18 0.56 -7.06 17.78
C GLY A 18 0.73 -5.83 16.87
N PHE A 19 -0.16 -5.64 15.89
CA PHE A 19 -0.18 -4.47 15.02
C PHE A 19 -1.13 -3.40 15.54
N ASP A 20 -0.71 -2.14 15.43
CA ASP A 20 -1.61 -1.02 15.68
C ASP A 20 -2.81 -1.05 14.73
N PHE A 21 -3.99 -0.70 15.25
CA PHE A 21 -5.22 -0.56 14.46
C PHE A 21 -5.75 0.88 14.54
N PRO A 22 -5.08 1.85 13.87
CA PRO A 22 -5.46 3.25 13.93
C PRO A 22 -6.80 3.50 13.23
N SER A 23 -7.35 4.71 13.33
CA SER A 23 -8.65 5.04 12.74
C SER A 23 -8.73 4.71 11.24
N VAL A 24 -9.93 4.41 10.74
CA VAL A 24 -10.15 4.08 9.31
C VAL A 24 -9.57 5.17 8.39
N GLY A 25 -9.75 6.45 8.72
CA GLY A 25 -9.19 7.55 7.92
C GLY A 25 -7.67 7.46 7.83
N THR A 26 -7.01 7.23 8.96
CA THR A 26 -5.55 7.02 9.01
C THR A 26 -5.12 5.82 8.17
N ARG A 27 -5.83 4.69 8.26
CA ARG A 27 -5.48 3.50 7.47
C ARG A 27 -5.68 3.70 5.97
N MET A 28 -6.66 4.51 5.56
CA MET A 28 -6.85 4.88 4.15
C MET A 28 -5.70 5.77 3.66
N ASP A 29 -5.26 6.76 4.45
CA ASP A 29 -4.10 7.59 4.12
C ASP A 29 -2.83 6.72 4.02
N MET A 30 -2.64 5.78 4.95
CA MET A 30 -1.55 4.80 4.89
C MET A 30 -1.62 3.94 3.63
N LEU A 31 -2.80 3.46 3.24
CA LEU A 31 -2.98 2.65 2.03
C LEU A 31 -2.59 3.42 0.76
N GLU A 32 -2.95 4.70 0.68
CA GLU A 32 -2.58 5.57 -0.44
C GLU A 32 -1.06 5.71 -0.54
N GLU A 33 -0.38 6.02 0.56
CA GLU A 33 1.09 6.10 0.60
C GLU A 33 1.75 4.76 0.23
N ALA A 34 1.26 3.65 0.78
CA ALA A 34 1.76 2.31 0.47
C ALA A 34 1.60 1.97 -1.02
N SER A 35 0.47 2.36 -1.63
CA SER A 35 0.20 2.13 -3.05
C SER A 35 1.22 2.84 -3.94
N HIS A 36 1.58 4.09 -3.60
CA HIS A 36 2.62 4.83 -4.31
C HIS A 36 4.00 4.17 -4.14
N ILE A 37 4.35 3.79 -2.92
CA ILE A 37 5.63 3.13 -2.62
C ILE A 37 5.75 1.82 -3.42
N VAL A 38 4.74 0.96 -3.41
CA VAL A 38 4.76 -0.32 -4.12
C VAL A 38 4.95 -0.13 -5.62
N GLN A 39 4.22 0.83 -6.22
CA GLN A 39 4.40 1.13 -7.64
C GLN A 39 5.80 1.64 -7.98
N ALA A 40 6.38 2.49 -7.12
CA ALA A 40 7.74 2.97 -7.30
C ALA A 40 8.76 1.82 -7.16
N LEU A 41 8.61 0.94 -6.16
CA LEU A 41 9.47 -0.22 -5.95
C LEU A 41 9.46 -1.19 -7.14
N PHE A 42 8.32 -1.32 -7.85
CA PHE A 42 8.24 -2.17 -9.02
C PHE A 42 8.87 -1.57 -10.28
N LYS A 43 8.91 -0.23 -10.41
CA LYS A 43 9.32 0.47 -11.63
C LYS A 43 10.72 1.07 -11.57
N GLU A 44 11.11 1.59 -10.41
CA GLU A 44 12.31 2.38 -10.21
C GLU A 44 13.42 1.54 -9.56
N ASP A 45 14.67 1.81 -9.90
CA ASP A 45 15.80 1.04 -9.35
C ASP A 45 16.01 1.31 -7.86
N ARG A 46 15.91 2.58 -7.45
CA ARG A 46 16.13 3.02 -6.05
C ARG A 46 15.19 4.16 -5.64
N PRO A 47 13.87 3.91 -5.53
CA PRO A 47 12.91 4.96 -5.18
C PRO A 47 13.12 5.49 -3.76
N SER A 48 12.78 6.76 -3.59
CA SER A 48 12.65 7.42 -2.30
C SER A 48 11.25 8.03 -2.18
N PHE A 49 10.67 7.98 -0.98
CA PHE A 49 9.33 8.49 -0.70
C PHE A 49 9.29 9.01 0.73
N GLN A 50 8.61 10.13 0.95
CA GLN A 50 8.42 10.73 2.26
C GLN A 50 6.97 11.17 2.38
N GLY A 51 6.16 10.35 3.02
CA GLY A 51 4.80 10.66 3.40
C GLY A 51 4.70 10.99 4.89
N LYS A 52 3.45 11.09 5.34
CA LYS A 52 3.09 11.28 6.74
C LYS A 52 3.24 9.97 7.52
N HIS A 53 2.95 8.84 6.90
CA HIS A 53 2.94 7.53 7.54
C HIS A 53 4.18 6.70 7.20
N PHE A 54 4.68 6.80 5.97
CA PHE A 54 5.80 6.00 5.51
C PHE A 54 6.94 6.84 4.93
N LYS A 55 8.15 6.32 5.10
CA LYS A 55 9.36 6.85 4.50
C LYS A 55 10.20 5.70 3.95
N ILE A 56 10.63 5.83 2.70
CA ILE A 56 11.69 5.01 2.13
C ILE A 56 12.78 5.93 1.56
N SER A 57 14.03 5.49 1.59
CA SER A 57 15.17 6.27 1.12
C SER A 57 16.13 5.35 0.40
N ASP A 58 16.40 5.65 -0.87
CA ASP A 58 17.26 4.87 -1.77
C ASP A 58 16.96 3.35 -1.71
N ALA A 59 15.67 2.99 -1.69
CA ALA A 59 15.25 1.64 -1.36
C ALA A 59 15.52 0.65 -2.50
N LEU A 60 16.12 -0.49 -2.18
CA LEU A 60 16.38 -1.54 -3.17
C LEU A 60 15.28 -2.62 -3.12
N PHE A 61 14.65 -2.87 -4.27
CA PHE A 61 13.71 -3.98 -4.44
C PHE A 61 14.12 -4.80 -5.67
N LEU A 62 14.65 -6.00 -5.44
CA LEU A 62 15.09 -6.93 -6.48
C LEU A 62 14.74 -8.38 -6.09
N PRO A 63 14.40 -9.25 -7.07
CA PRO A 63 14.25 -8.94 -8.49
C PRO A 63 12.99 -8.10 -8.79
N LYS A 64 13.01 -7.34 -9.88
CA LYS A 64 11.80 -6.66 -10.36
C LYS A 64 10.78 -7.68 -10.89
N PRO A 65 9.47 -7.38 -10.84
CA PRO A 65 8.49 -8.21 -11.52
C PRO A 65 8.80 -8.31 -13.01
N VAL A 66 8.64 -9.49 -13.60
CA VAL A 66 8.86 -9.70 -15.04
C VAL A 66 7.92 -8.85 -15.90
N GLN A 67 6.72 -8.57 -15.38
CA GLN A 67 5.70 -7.78 -16.04
C GLN A 67 5.91 -6.28 -15.79
N ARG A 68 5.93 -5.47 -16.86
CA ARG A 68 6.19 -4.01 -16.83
C ARG A 68 5.19 -3.21 -15.99
N THR A 69 3.93 -3.61 -16.01
CA THR A 69 2.84 -2.96 -15.25
C THR A 69 2.08 -4.03 -14.49
N ILE A 70 2.16 -4.02 -13.16
CA ILE A 70 1.36 -4.90 -12.29
C ILE A 70 0.03 -4.21 -11.98
N PRO A 71 -1.13 -4.81 -12.33
CA PRO A 71 -2.42 -4.29 -11.92
C PRO A 71 -2.51 -4.22 -10.39
N LEU A 72 -2.86 -3.05 -9.87
CA LEU A 72 -3.04 -2.80 -8.45
C LEU A 72 -4.52 -2.64 -8.15
N TRP A 73 -5.08 -3.61 -7.44
CA TRP A 73 -6.46 -3.62 -7.00
C TRP A 73 -6.54 -3.09 -5.58
N ILE A 74 -7.39 -2.08 -5.37
CA ILE A 74 -7.65 -1.53 -4.05
C ILE A 74 -8.99 -2.06 -3.53
N GLY A 75 -8.93 -2.92 -2.50
CA GLY A 75 -10.12 -3.44 -1.83
C GLY A 75 -10.63 -2.44 -0.78
N GLY A 76 -11.88 -2.00 -0.91
CA GLY A 76 -12.53 -1.12 0.07
C GLY A 76 -14.05 -1.19 0.00
N GLY A 77 -14.70 -1.09 1.16
CA GLY A 77 -16.16 -1.05 1.31
C GLY A 77 -16.72 0.35 1.64
N GLY A 78 -15.93 1.40 1.45
CA GLY A 78 -16.26 2.77 1.89
C GLY A 78 -16.75 3.66 0.75
N GLU A 79 -17.94 4.23 0.88
CA GLU A 79 -18.62 5.02 -0.17
C GLU A 79 -17.84 6.29 -0.61
N LYS A 80 -16.99 6.85 0.25
CA LYS A 80 -16.31 8.15 0.02
C LYS A 80 -14.81 8.09 -0.32
N ARG A 81 -14.13 6.97 -0.06
CA ARG A 81 -12.65 6.90 -0.12
C ARG A 81 -12.11 5.67 -0.86
N THR A 82 -12.98 4.79 -1.37
CA THR A 82 -12.52 3.69 -2.22
C THR A 82 -12.20 4.27 -3.60
N LEU A 83 -10.90 4.47 -3.89
CA LEU A 83 -10.43 4.95 -5.19
C LEU A 83 -10.87 3.98 -6.30
N LYS A 84 -11.29 4.52 -7.44
CA LYS A 84 -11.50 3.73 -8.65
C LYS A 84 -10.17 3.10 -9.06
N ALA A 85 -10.19 1.79 -9.33
CA ALA A 85 -9.11 1.11 -10.03
C ALA A 85 -8.81 1.87 -11.34
N VAL A 86 -7.54 2.22 -11.55
CA VAL A 86 -7.03 2.78 -12.82
C VAL A 86 -6.51 1.65 -13.68
#